data_AF-A0A451AS84-F1
#
_entry.id   AF-A0A451AS84-F1
#
_cell.length_a   1.000
_cell.length_b   1.000
_cell.length_c   1.000
_cell.angle_alpha   90.00
_cell.angle_beta   90.00
_cell.angle_gamma   90.00
#
_symmetry.space_group_name_H-M   'P 1'
#
loop_
_entity.id
_entity.type
_entity.pdbx_description
1 polymer ?
#
loop_
_entity_poly.entity_id
_entity_poly.type
_entity_poly.pdbx_seq_one_letter_code
_entity_poly.pdbx_strand_id
1 'polypeptide(L)' 'MNIQDLNLIDGFLPARVRGLVIEWAELHRNELLRMWKTKEFHRIEPLV' A
#
# COMPACT_ATOMS: atom_id res chain seq x y z
N MET A 1 -4.23 6.05 3.70
CA MET A 1 -3.72 4.86 4.41
C MET A 1 -2.28 5.15 4.80
N ASN A 2 -1.88 4.78 6.01
CA ASN A 2 -0.51 4.94 6.48
C ASN A 2 0.33 3.77 6.00
N ILE A 3 1.49 4.04 5.40
CA ILE A 3 2.34 3.01 4.78
C ILE A 3 2.99 2.11 5.86
N GLN A 4 3.17 2.60 7.09
CA GLN A 4 3.82 1.84 8.16
C GLN A 4 2.95 0.70 8.70
N ASP A 5 1.68 1.01 8.99
CA ASP A 5 0.75 0.13 9.69
C ASP A 5 -0.46 -0.29 8.84
N LEU A 6 -0.57 0.22 7.60
CA LEU A 6 -1.65 -0.02 6.66
C LEU A 6 -3.04 0.37 7.18
N ASN A 7 -3.08 1.22 8.22
CA ASN A 7 -4.33 1.75 8.75
C ASN A 7 -4.85 2.88 7.86
N LEU A 8 -6.18 2.95 7.75
CA LEU A 8 -6.82 4.03 7.04
C LEU A 8 -6.65 5.33 7.83
N ILE A 9 -6.14 6.37 7.18
CA ILE A 9 -5.94 7.69 7.82
C ILE A 9 -7.24 8.49 7.76
N ASP A 10 -8.00 8.33 6.68
CA ASP A 10 -9.27 9.01 6.45
C ASP A 10 -10.14 8.23 5.43
N GLY A 11 -11.45 8.45 5.47
CA GLY A 11 -12.44 7.87 4.57
C GLY A 11 -12.91 6.47 4.94
N PHE A 12 -13.40 5.72 3.95
CA PHE A 12 -13.89 4.35 4.11
C PHE A 12 -13.53 3.49 2.90
N LEU A 13 -13.16 2.24 3.17
CA LEU A 13 -13.00 1.20 2.15
C LEU A 13 -13.94 0.03 2.48
N PRO A 14 -14.76 -0.45 1.52
CA PRO A 14 -15.51 -1.68 1.68
C PRO A 14 -14.61 -2.85 2.06
N ALA A 15 -15.08 -3.74 2.93
CA ALA A 15 -14.26 -4.80 3.54
C ALA A 15 -13.46 -5.62 2.50
N ARG A 16 -14.08 -6.00 1.37
CA ARG A 16 -13.42 -6.74 0.30
C ARG A 16 -12.27 -5.96 -0.34
N VAL A 17 -12.49 -4.69 -0.67
CA VAL A 17 -11.47 -3.82 -1.29
C VAL A 17 -10.35 -3.55 -0.30
N ARG A 18 -10.69 -3.36 0.98
CA ARG A 18 -9.70 -3.19 2.05
C ARG A 18 -8.76 -4.39 2.14
N GLY A 19 -9.29 -5.61 2.06
CA GLY A 19 -8.48 -6.83 2.03
C GLY A 19 -7.45 -6.82 0.90
N LEU A 20 -7.90 -6.62 -0.34
CA LEU A 20 -7.03 -6.58 -1.52
C LEU A 20 -5.93 -5.50 -1.43
N VAL A 21 -6.28 -4.30 -0.98
CA VAL A 21 -5.32 -3.20 -0.84
C VAL A 21 -4.31 -3.49 0.26
N ILE A 22 -4.73 -4.09 1.39
CA ILE A 22 -3.84 -4.48 2.48
C ILE A 22 -2.88 -5.57 1.99
N GLU A 23 -3.37 -6.64 1.37
CA GLU A 23 -2.54 -7.75 0.86
C GLU A 23 -1.46 -7.24 -0.11
N TRP A 24 -1.85 -6.38 -1.06
CA TRP A 24 -0.90 -5.75 -1.97
C TRP A 24 0.10 -4.85 -1.24
N ALA A 25 -0.38 -4.01 -0.32
CA ALA A 25 0.49 -3.08 0.40
C ALA A 25 1.43 -3.79 1.39
N GLU A 26 1.05 -4.94 1.94
CA GLU A 26 1.92 -5.80 2.75
C GLU A 26 3.06 -6.38 1.92
N LEU A 27 2.73 -6.95 0.75
CA LEU A 27 3.71 -7.51 -0.18
C LEU A 27 4.75 -6.47 -0.61
N HIS A 28 4.32 -5.22 -0.84
CA HIS A 28 5.14 -4.15 -1.40
C HIS A 28 5.55 -3.06 -0.38
N ARG A 29 5.34 -3.27 0.93
CA ARG A 29 5.51 -2.21 1.94
C ARG A 29 6.90 -1.55 1.91
N ASN A 30 7.95 -2.36 1.82
CA ASN A 30 9.33 -1.85 1.83
C ASN A 30 9.65 -1.07 0.55
N GLU A 31 9.11 -1.50 -0.58
CA GLU A 31 9.24 -0.85 -1.88
C GLU A 31 8.51 0.51 -1.86
N LEU A 32 7.28 0.55 -1.36
CA LEU A 32 6.51 1.77 -1.15
C LEU A 32 7.25 2.77 -0.23
N LEU A 33 7.82 2.28 0.88
CA LEU A 33 8.61 3.10 1.79
C LEU A 33 9.89 3.64 1.15
N ARG A 34 10.56 2.84 0.33
CA ARG A 34 11.74 3.26 -0.43
C ARG A 34 11.35 4.38 -1.39
N MET A 35 10.34 4.17 -2.23
CA MET A 35 9.86 5.19 -3.18
C MET A 35 9.41 6.47 -2.46
N TRP A 36 8.76 6.34 -1.30
CA TRP A 36 8.38 7.51 -0.51
C TRP A 36 9.59 8.34 -0.05
N LYS A 37 10.68 7.68 0.36
CA LYS A 37 11.91 8.34 0.84
C LYS A 37 12.76 8.90 -0.30
N THR A 38 12.94 8.13 -1.37
CA THR A 38 13.84 8.49 -2.48
C THR A 38 13.17 9.35 -3.55
N LYS A 39 11.83 9.33 -3.63
CA LYS A 39 11.04 9.93 -4.71
C LYS A 39 11.33 9.32 -6.10
N GLU A 40 11.96 8.16 -6.13
CA GLU A 40 12.18 7.39 -7.34
C GLU A 40 11.01 6.42 -7.53
N PHE A 41 10.21 6.65 -8.57
CA PHE A 41 9.00 5.88 -8.82
C PHE A 41 9.23 4.82 -9.88
N HIS A 42 8.68 3.63 -9.65
CA HIS A 42 8.60 2.58 -10.65
C HIS A 42 7.27 1.84 -10.54
N ARG A 43 6.97 1.04 -11.57
CA ARG A 43 5.80 0.17 -11.53
C ARG A 43 6.03 -0.93 -10.50
N ILE A 44 4.99 -1.16 -9.70
CA ILE A 44 4.93 -2.27 -8.76
C ILE A 44 4.08 -3.36 -9.42
N GLU A 45 4.46 -4.62 -9.21
CA GLU A 45 3.66 -5.76 -9.64
C GLU A 45 2.26 -5.73 -9.01
N PRO A 46 1.19 -6.07 -9.75
CA PRO A 46 -0.15 -6.15 -9.20
C PRO A 46 -0.31 -7.36 -8.28
N LEU A 47 -1.37 -7.33 -7.46
CA LEU A 47 -1.83 -8.51 -6.72
C LEU A 47 -2.60 -9.41 -7.68
N VAL A 48 -1.87 -10.33 -8.33
CA VAL A 48 -2.29 -11.32 -9.37
C VAL A 48 -2.96 -10.77 -10.64
#